data_AF-A0A5N6W0C8-F1
#
_entry.id   AF-A0A5N6W0C8-F1
#
_cell.length_a   1.000
_cell.length_b   1.000
_cell.length_c   1.000
_cell.angle_alpha   90.00
_cell.angle_beta   90.00
_cell.angle_gamma   90.00
#
_symmetry.space_group_name_H-M   'P 1'
#
loop_
_entity.id
_entity.type
_entity.pdbx_description
1 polymer ?
#
loop_
_entity_poly.entity_id
_entity_poly.type
_entity_poly.pdbx_seq_one_letter_code
_entity_poly.pdbx_strand_id
1 'polypeptide(L)'
;MYPSLAGWPLLLLLPGYLIDVATARLCRGSFNVTHSEDVESLFQGCTHVRGDITITDTYSGALILPNLKTIDGKLDVQYITSRPGMGNSTATQVTSLELPDTQSIKNVAIANIITLKTISMPRLESVSHFAIYQHGITADTLDLRSLREASYFYLAGGFSSVNVDSLRSVSRFLDIYGPEVGAEREDTGKPLRLTFPSLVYAYRLLVEGRISKISMPKLEFLGRDHRDGGYSDDVMIRTKETPGSFSFPSLKNLTGSFSVSGPIKSLDVSSLQSSTVYMKLGTTSPLNLTLPLRKLTSITLYGTLESVKFPFLKDFESIDIHSTLPVGCKSFTTQMEEISQSLEYKARYRCSEPRSTPSLLGLIAICVIPVIAIAAAGYYCTKRKHEDMEYEEEKVVERPLLSIEEDEYEKVVGQR
;
A
#
# COMPACT_ATOMS: atom_id res chain seq x y z
N MET A 1 -76.65 -53.57 36.71
CA MET A 1 -75.64 -54.64 36.46
C MET A 1 -75.35 -54.65 34.98
N TYR A 2 -74.09 -54.39 34.62
CA TYR A 2 -73.46 -54.30 33.28
C TYR A 2 -73.98 -53.24 32.28
N PRO A 3 -73.17 -52.21 31.94
CA PRO A 3 -73.32 -51.44 30.72
C PRO A 3 -72.46 -52.01 29.59
N SER A 4 -72.99 -52.08 28.36
CA SER A 4 -72.25 -52.50 27.17
C SER A 4 -71.67 -51.30 26.41
N LEU A 5 -70.38 -51.43 26.15
CA LEU A 5 -69.48 -50.69 25.27
C LEU A 5 -70.13 -50.10 24.01
N ALA A 6 -69.96 -48.79 23.81
CA ALA A 6 -70.04 -48.14 22.50
C ALA A 6 -68.70 -47.46 22.22
N GLY A 7 -68.02 -47.92 21.17
CA GLY A 7 -66.70 -47.46 20.77
C GLY A 7 -66.68 -46.01 20.32
N TRP A 8 -65.60 -45.32 20.68
CA TRP A 8 -65.25 -43.99 20.18
C TRP A 8 -63.92 -44.11 19.42
N PRO A 9 -63.81 -43.59 18.18
CA PRO A 9 -62.54 -43.59 17.47
C PRO A 9 -61.68 -42.41 17.93
N LEU A 10 -60.36 -42.67 17.98
CA LEU A 10 -59.28 -41.71 18.14
C LEU A 10 -59.46 -40.48 17.23
N LEU A 11 -59.32 -39.30 17.83
CA LEU A 11 -59.02 -38.06 17.11
C LEU A 11 -57.69 -37.53 17.65
N LEU A 12 -56.60 -37.89 16.96
CA LEU A 12 -55.28 -37.28 17.12
C LEU A 12 -55.31 -35.89 16.49
N LEU A 13 -55.43 -34.85 17.31
CA LEU A 13 -55.15 -33.47 16.90
C LEU A 13 -53.63 -33.25 17.02
N LEU A 14 -52.92 -33.39 15.91
CA LEU A 14 -51.58 -32.82 15.77
C LEU A 14 -51.75 -31.31 15.50
N PRO A 15 -51.12 -30.41 16.29
CA PRO A 15 -51.05 -29.01 15.95
C PRO A 15 -50.15 -28.88 14.71
N GLY A 16 -50.76 -28.50 13.59
CA GLY A 16 -50.04 -28.09 12.39
C GLY A 16 -49.22 -26.84 12.70
N TYR A 17 -47.95 -27.03 13.04
CA TYR A 17 -46.94 -26.00 12.86
C TYR A 17 -46.84 -25.74 11.36
N LEU A 18 -47.51 -24.69 10.89
CA LEU A 18 -47.19 -24.03 9.63
C LEU A 18 -45.78 -23.48 9.78
N ILE A 19 -44.79 -24.31 9.45
CA ILE A 19 -43.46 -23.81 9.13
C ILE A 19 -43.69 -22.97 7.89
N ASP A 20 -43.57 -21.66 8.03
CA ASP A 20 -43.46 -20.72 6.91
C ASP A 20 -42.15 -21.06 6.20
N VAL A 21 -42.17 -22.12 5.40
CA VAL A 21 -41.11 -22.44 4.48
C VAL A 21 -41.16 -21.29 3.50
N ALA A 22 -40.31 -20.28 3.71
CA ALA A 22 -40.10 -19.19 2.79
C ALA A 22 -39.67 -19.82 1.45
N THR A 23 -40.64 -20.18 0.63
CA THR A 23 -40.41 -20.74 -0.69
C THR A 23 -39.68 -19.67 -1.47
N ALA A 24 -38.42 -19.93 -1.83
CA ALA A 24 -37.63 -18.98 -2.57
C ALA A 24 -38.37 -18.64 -3.87
N ARG A 25 -38.95 -17.45 -3.97
CA ARG A 25 -39.69 -17.02 -5.15
C ARG A 25 -38.68 -16.50 -6.15
N LEU A 26 -38.56 -17.23 -7.25
CA LEU A 26 -37.62 -16.97 -8.33
C LEU A 26 -38.23 -16.00 -9.34
N CYS A 27 -37.53 -14.90 -9.57
CA CYS A 27 -37.86 -13.90 -10.57
C CYS A 27 -36.81 -13.95 -11.69
N ARG A 28 -37.27 -14.10 -12.93
CA ARG A 28 -36.41 -14.31 -14.11
C ARG A 28 -36.56 -13.13 -15.06
N GLY A 29 -35.45 -12.64 -15.58
CA GLY A 29 -35.43 -11.55 -16.56
C GLY A 29 -34.36 -10.52 -16.24
N SER A 30 -34.25 -9.53 -17.13
CA SER A 30 -33.47 -8.32 -16.87
C SER A 30 -34.41 -7.22 -16.40
N PHE A 31 -34.04 -6.56 -15.31
CA PHE A 31 -34.86 -5.56 -14.63
C PHE A 31 -34.19 -4.21 -14.75
N ASN A 32 -34.95 -3.22 -15.24
CA ASN A 32 -34.51 -1.83 -15.27
C ASN A 32 -35.28 -1.06 -14.19
N VAL A 33 -34.55 -0.50 -13.23
CA VAL A 33 -35.12 0.28 -12.13
C VAL A 33 -34.88 1.75 -12.45
N THR A 34 -35.97 2.47 -12.74
CA THR A 34 -35.97 3.88 -13.14
C THR A 34 -36.42 4.80 -12.02
N HIS A 35 -37.32 4.32 -11.16
CA HIS A 35 -37.88 5.04 -10.02
C HIS A 35 -38.00 4.12 -8.80
N SER A 36 -38.20 4.69 -7.60
CA SER A 36 -38.37 3.90 -6.37
C SER A 36 -39.57 2.96 -6.42
N GLU A 37 -40.63 3.34 -7.14
CA GLU A 37 -41.86 2.54 -7.35
C GLU A 37 -41.61 1.25 -8.14
N ASP A 38 -40.55 1.21 -8.96
CA ASP A 38 -40.17 0.02 -9.72
C ASP A 38 -39.67 -1.11 -8.80
N VAL A 39 -39.09 -0.76 -7.66
CA VAL A 39 -38.57 -1.76 -6.72
C VAL A 39 -39.70 -2.67 -6.23
N GLU A 40 -40.80 -2.07 -5.78
CA GLU A 40 -41.93 -2.83 -5.26
C GLU A 40 -42.62 -3.63 -6.35
N SER A 41 -42.83 -3.02 -7.54
CA SER A 41 -43.54 -3.67 -8.64
C SER A 41 -42.75 -4.78 -9.33
N LEU A 42 -41.44 -4.61 -9.51
CA LEU A 42 -40.58 -5.60 -10.18
C LEU A 42 -40.17 -6.75 -9.25
N PHE A 43 -40.00 -6.48 -7.95
CA PHE A 43 -39.47 -7.45 -6.98
C PHE A 43 -40.49 -7.94 -5.95
N GLN A 44 -41.79 -7.71 -6.19
CA GLN A 44 -42.83 -8.10 -5.24
C GLN A 44 -42.79 -9.61 -4.91
N GLY A 45 -42.46 -9.92 -3.66
CA GLY A 45 -42.33 -11.28 -3.17
C GLY A 45 -41.15 -12.06 -3.73
N CYS A 46 -40.29 -11.46 -4.58
CA CYS A 46 -39.08 -12.08 -5.07
C CYS A 46 -38.07 -12.24 -3.92
N THR A 47 -37.44 -13.41 -3.82
CA THR A 47 -36.28 -13.60 -2.94
C THR A 47 -35.04 -14.01 -3.71
N HIS A 48 -35.19 -14.45 -4.95
CA HIS A 48 -34.11 -14.88 -5.82
C HIS A 48 -34.30 -14.30 -7.22
N VAL A 49 -33.29 -13.58 -7.71
CA VAL A 49 -33.29 -12.99 -9.05
C VAL A 49 -32.31 -13.76 -9.92
N ARG A 50 -32.83 -14.31 -11.02
CA ARG A 50 -32.02 -14.88 -12.10
C ARG A 50 -32.05 -13.95 -13.31
N GLY A 51 -31.07 -13.06 -13.34
CA GLY A 51 -30.85 -12.09 -14.40
C GLY A 51 -30.28 -10.80 -13.82
N ASP A 52 -30.16 -9.79 -14.68
CA ASP A 52 -29.46 -8.55 -14.35
C ASP A 52 -30.43 -7.49 -13.83
N ILE A 53 -29.96 -6.66 -12.90
CA ILE A 53 -30.66 -5.49 -12.37
C ILE A 53 -29.84 -4.26 -12.77
N THR A 54 -30.41 -3.39 -13.58
CA THR A 54 -29.79 -2.14 -14.02
C THR A 54 -30.54 -0.97 -13.43
N ILE A 55 -29.81 -0.10 -12.73
CA ILE A 55 -30.34 1.17 -12.23
C ILE A 55 -30.05 2.23 -13.28
N THR A 56 -31.09 2.87 -13.77
CA THR A 56 -30.96 3.85 -14.87
C THR A 56 -30.42 5.19 -14.36
N ASP A 57 -30.01 6.03 -15.30
CA ASP A 57 -29.55 7.39 -15.05
C ASP A 57 -30.65 8.32 -14.52
N THR A 58 -31.92 7.98 -14.73
CA THR A 58 -33.07 8.73 -14.21
C THR A 58 -33.38 8.46 -12.73
N TYR A 59 -32.80 7.41 -12.13
CA TYR A 59 -33.03 7.09 -10.74
C TYR A 59 -32.42 8.15 -9.81
N SER A 60 -33.16 8.54 -8.77
CA SER A 60 -32.69 9.49 -7.77
C SER A 60 -33.16 9.10 -6.37
N GLY A 61 -32.36 9.44 -5.37
CA GLY A 61 -32.68 9.14 -3.97
C GLY A 61 -32.08 7.82 -3.47
N ALA A 62 -32.69 7.24 -2.44
CA ALA A 62 -32.19 6.03 -1.80
C ALA A 62 -32.70 4.78 -2.53
N LEU A 63 -31.78 3.89 -2.95
CA LEU A 63 -32.09 2.63 -3.59
C LEU A 63 -32.01 1.50 -2.56
N ILE A 64 -33.17 1.00 -2.16
CA ILE A 64 -33.30 -0.12 -1.23
C ILE A 64 -33.92 -1.29 -1.99
N LEU A 65 -33.24 -2.43 -2.06
CA LEU A 65 -33.77 -3.67 -2.65
C LEU A 65 -34.01 -4.70 -1.53
N PRO A 66 -35.19 -4.66 -0.86
CA PRO A 66 -35.47 -5.52 0.28
C PRO A 66 -35.80 -6.95 -0.16
N ASN A 67 -35.68 -7.92 0.76
CA ASN A 67 -36.10 -9.33 0.61
C ASN A 67 -35.32 -10.16 -0.44
N LEU A 68 -34.50 -9.54 -1.29
CA LEU A 68 -33.64 -10.25 -2.23
C LEU A 68 -32.50 -10.94 -1.48
N LYS A 69 -32.51 -12.28 -1.44
CA LYS A 69 -31.45 -13.10 -0.83
C LYS A 69 -30.33 -13.42 -1.81
N THR A 70 -30.65 -13.62 -3.08
CA THR A 70 -29.67 -14.07 -4.08
C THR A 70 -29.92 -13.43 -5.44
N ILE A 71 -28.87 -12.89 -6.05
CA ILE A 71 -28.88 -12.30 -7.39
C ILE A 71 -27.83 -13.04 -8.25
N ASP A 72 -28.28 -13.87 -9.19
CA ASP A 72 -27.41 -14.66 -10.08
C ASP A 72 -26.81 -13.84 -11.24
N GLY A 73 -27.29 -12.62 -11.44
CA GLY A 73 -26.81 -11.71 -12.48
C GLY A 73 -26.01 -10.53 -11.93
N LYS A 74 -25.94 -9.49 -12.75
CA LYS A 74 -25.23 -8.25 -12.46
C LYS A 74 -26.18 -7.23 -11.85
N LEU A 75 -25.74 -6.58 -10.78
CA LEU A 75 -26.31 -5.35 -10.27
C LEU A 75 -25.45 -4.19 -10.79
N ASP A 76 -25.97 -3.47 -11.77
CA ASP A 76 -25.35 -2.30 -12.38
C ASP A 76 -25.98 -1.03 -11.85
N VAL A 77 -25.22 -0.26 -11.06
CA VAL A 77 -25.62 1.08 -10.65
C VAL A 77 -24.78 2.07 -11.44
N GLN A 78 -25.36 2.54 -12.55
CA GLN A 78 -24.69 3.35 -13.56
C GLN A 78 -23.43 2.67 -14.14
N TYR A 79 -23.63 1.79 -15.13
CA TYR A 79 -22.51 1.17 -15.83
C TYR A 79 -21.98 2.07 -16.95
N ILE A 80 -20.68 2.38 -16.89
CA ILE A 80 -19.96 3.04 -17.97
C ILE A 80 -19.74 2.02 -19.11
N THR A 81 -20.55 2.08 -20.16
CA THR A 81 -20.39 1.21 -21.36
C THR A 81 -19.24 1.64 -22.26
N SER A 82 -18.63 2.80 -22.04
CA SER A 82 -17.57 3.35 -22.89
C SER A 82 -16.47 3.98 -22.04
N ARG A 83 -15.21 3.64 -22.33
CA ARG A 83 -13.96 4.14 -21.71
C ARG A 83 -14.10 5.47 -20.93
N PRO A 84 -13.42 5.61 -19.77
CA PRO A 84 -13.39 6.87 -19.01
C PRO A 84 -13.18 8.06 -19.96
N GLY A 85 -14.15 8.98 -20.00
CA GLY A 85 -14.08 10.19 -20.82
C GLY A 85 -14.86 10.21 -22.14
N MET A 86 -15.66 9.18 -22.51
CA MET A 86 -16.36 9.18 -23.81
C MET A 86 -17.87 8.84 -23.79
N GLY A 87 -18.55 9.06 -22.66
CA GLY A 87 -20.00 8.91 -22.59
C GLY A 87 -20.68 10.12 -21.96
N ASN A 88 -21.59 10.76 -22.69
CA ASN A 88 -22.51 11.79 -22.18
C ASN A 88 -23.66 11.16 -21.36
N SER A 89 -23.40 10.13 -20.56
CA SER A 89 -24.43 9.57 -19.69
C SER A 89 -24.56 10.49 -18.48
N THR A 90 -25.74 11.07 -18.30
CA THR A 90 -26.09 11.80 -17.07
C THR A 90 -25.90 10.87 -15.88
N ALA A 91 -25.19 11.32 -14.86
CA ALA A 91 -24.95 10.48 -13.70
C ALA A 91 -26.25 10.25 -12.92
N THR A 92 -26.49 8.99 -12.53
CA THR A 92 -27.61 8.65 -11.65
C THR A 92 -27.45 9.41 -10.34
N GLN A 93 -28.56 9.77 -9.70
CA GLN A 93 -28.54 10.58 -8.48
C GLN A 93 -28.83 9.71 -7.24
N VAL A 94 -28.36 8.46 -7.27
CA VAL A 94 -28.48 7.52 -6.14
C VAL A 94 -27.66 8.02 -4.96
N THR A 95 -28.32 8.15 -3.81
CA THR A 95 -27.71 8.63 -2.55
C THR A 95 -27.30 7.50 -1.61
N SER A 96 -28.02 6.37 -1.62
CA SER A 96 -27.65 5.14 -0.93
C SER A 96 -28.02 3.92 -1.76
N LEU A 97 -27.23 2.84 -1.61
CA LEU A 97 -27.49 1.52 -2.17
C LEU A 97 -27.57 0.51 -1.03
N GLU A 98 -28.75 -0.08 -0.81
CA GLU A 98 -29.02 -0.93 0.34
C GLU A 98 -29.65 -2.26 -0.09
N LEU A 99 -28.96 -3.35 0.22
CA LEU A 99 -29.40 -4.73 -0.01
C LEU A 99 -29.35 -5.49 1.33
N PRO A 100 -30.29 -5.20 2.25
CA PRO A 100 -30.19 -5.64 3.65
C PRO A 100 -30.23 -7.15 3.83
N ASP A 101 -30.93 -7.86 2.94
CA ASP A 101 -31.17 -9.31 3.04
C ASP A 101 -30.30 -10.15 2.12
N THR A 102 -29.51 -9.51 1.25
CA THR A 102 -28.79 -10.23 0.21
C THR A 102 -27.59 -10.96 0.78
N GLN A 103 -27.51 -12.26 0.48
CA GLN A 103 -26.47 -13.18 0.93
C GLN A 103 -25.47 -13.52 -0.16
N SER A 104 -25.88 -13.51 -1.42
CA SER A 104 -25.01 -13.81 -2.56
C SER A 104 -25.39 -12.97 -3.77
N ILE A 105 -24.39 -12.36 -4.41
CA ILE A 105 -24.54 -11.64 -5.68
C ILE A 105 -23.45 -12.09 -6.63
N LYS A 106 -23.77 -12.34 -7.89
CA LYS A 106 -22.72 -12.66 -8.86
C LYS A 106 -21.83 -11.46 -9.13
N ASN A 107 -22.40 -10.36 -9.63
CA ASN A 107 -21.63 -9.14 -9.93
C ASN A 107 -22.31 -7.89 -9.39
N VAL A 108 -21.51 -6.99 -8.81
CA VAL A 108 -21.91 -5.62 -8.41
C VAL A 108 -20.95 -4.67 -9.10
N ALA A 109 -21.48 -3.72 -9.86
CA ALA A 109 -20.69 -2.65 -10.46
C ALA A 109 -21.36 -1.31 -10.21
N ILE A 110 -20.60 -0.37 -9.64
CA ILE A 110 -21.07 0.98 -9.27
C ILE A 110 -20.06 1.97 -9.83
N ALA A 111 -20.48 2.97 -10.62
CA ALA A 111 -19.54 3.92 -11.20
C ALA A 111 -20.09 5.34 -11.33
N ASN A 112 -19.23 6.34 -11.11
CA ASN A 112 -19.48 7.76 -11.37
C ASN A 112 -20.75 8.35 -10.70
N ILE A 113 -20.98 8.03 -9.42
CA ILE A 113 -22.15 8.49 -8.66
C ILE A 113 -21.69 9.45 -7.57
N ILE A 114 -21.72 10.75 -7.87
CA ILE A 114 -21.21 11.81 -6.99
C ILE A 114 -22.04 11.94 -5.71
N THR A 115 -23.33 11.60 -5.77
CA THR A 115 -24.26 11.72 -4.65
C THR A 115 -24.27 10.52 -3.70
N LEU A 116 -23.56 9.45 -4.04
CA LEU A 116 -23.58 8.20 -3.29
C LEU A 116 -22.80 8.31 -1.98
N LYS A 117 -23.50 8.21 -0.86
CA LYS A 117 -22.90 8.28 0.49
C LYS A 117 -22.76 6.93 1.15
N THR A 118 -23.68 6.01 0.88
CA THR A 118 -23.78 4.74 1.60
C THR A 118 -23.95 3.57 0.66
N ILE A 119 -23.15 2.53 0.85
CA ILE A 119 -23.33 1.22 0.23
C ILE A 119 -23.40 0.20 1.36
N SER A 120 -24.53 -0.50 1.48
CA SER A 120 -24.78 -1.42 2.58
C SER A 120 -25.34 -2.74 2.07
N MET A 121 -24.57 -3.82 2.26
CA MET A 121 -24.99 -5.20 2.01
C MET A 121 -24.55 -6.06 3.20
N PRO A 122 -25.09 -5.79 4.41
CA PRO A 122 -24.53 -6.27 5.67
C PRO A 122 -24.61 -7.78 5.83
N ARG A 123 -25.47 -8.46 5.07
CA ARG A 123 -25.64 -9.92 5.05
C ARG A 123 -24.98 -10.61 3.86
N LEU A 124 -24.31 -9.86 2.97
CA LEU A 124 -23.64 -10.43 1.81
C LEU A 124 -22.51 -11.33 2.29
N GLU A 125 -22.53 -12.61 1.93
CA GLU A 125 -21.53 -13.60 2.34
C GLU A 125 -20.54 -13.90 1.20
N SER A 126 -21.01 -13.87 -0.05
CA SER A 126 -20.19 -14.15 -1.22
C SER A 126 -20.51 -13.25 -2.41
N VAL A 127 -19.46 -12.88 -3.16
CA VAL A 127 -19.59 -12.13 -4.41
C VAL A 127 -18.57 -12.61 -5.45
N SER A 128 -18.95 -12.78 -6.71
CA SER A 128 -17.94 -13.11 -7.73
C SER A 128 -17.15 -11.86 -8.12
N HIS A 129 -17.83 -10.77 -8.44
CA HIS A 129 -17.18 -9.51 -8.79
C HIS A 129 -17.84 -8.35 -8.05
N PHE A 130 -17.09 -7.70 -7.18
CA PHE A 130 -17.50 -6.45 -6.53
C PHE A 130 -16.60 -5.32 -7.02
N ALA A 131 -17.18 -4.32 -7.69
CA ALA A 131 -16.42 -3.21 -8.24
C ALA A 131 -17.09 -1.86 -8.00
N ILE A 132 -16.34 -0.95 -7.39
CA ILE A 132 -16.71 0.45 -7.24
C ILE A 132 -15.68 1.32 -7.98
N TYR A 133 -16.13 2.04 -9.00
CA TYR A 133 -15.33 2.96 -9.82
C TYR A 133 -15.72 4.42 -9.52
N GLN A 134 -15.26 4.95 -8.37
CA GLN A 134 -15.56 6.32 -7.91
C GLN A 134 -14.29 7.17 -7.84
N HIS A 135 -13.61 7.37 -8.97
CA HIS A 135 -12.37 8.17 -9.01
C HIS A 135 -12.63 9.64 -8.62
N GLY A 136 -11.96 10.12 -7.57
CA GLY A 136 -12.09 11.50 -7.09
C GLY A 136 -13.44 11.84 -6.42
N ILE A 137 -14.23 10.82 -6.06
CA ILE A 137 -15.50 10.95 -5.35
C ILE A 137 -15.36 10.22 -4.01
N THR A 138 -16.00 10.78 -2.98
CA THR A 138 -16.02 10.19 -1.64
C THR A 138 -17.39 9.58 -1.35
N ALA A 139 -17.41 8.30 -0.99
CA ALA A 139 -18.54 7.71 -0.30
C ALA A 139 -18.22 7.69 1.21
N ASP A 140 -19.23 7.91 2.05
CA ASP A 140 -19.01 7.93 3.49
C ASP A 140 -18.79 6.52 4.02
N THR A 141 -19.65 5.58 3.63
CA THR A 141 -19.68 4.25 4.24
C THR A 141 -19.86 3.12 3.22
N LEU A 142 -19.02 2.08 3.37
CA LEU A 142 -19.17 0.79 2.72
C LEU A 142 -19.31 -0.29 3.80
N ASP A 143 -20.47 -0.95 3.89
CA ASP A 143 -20.73 -2.00 4.86
C ASP A 143 -21.00 -3.35 4.18
N LEU A 144 -19.99 -4.20 4.22
CA LEU A 144 -20.00 -5.59 3.75
C LEU A 144 -19.56 -6.52 4.89
N ARG A 145 -19.98 -6.23 6.13
CA ARG A 145 -19.49 -6.88 7.36
C ARG A 145 -19.55 -8.41 7.37
N SER A 146 -20.46 -9.02 6.60
CA SER A 146 -20.61 -10.49 6.51
C SER A 146 -19.88 -11.10 5.33
N LEU A 147 -19.26 -10.30 4.45
CA LEU A 147 -18.63 -10.80 3.24
C LEU A 147 -17.45 -11.68 3.62
N ARG A 148 -17.46 -12.94 3.18
CA ARG A 148 -16.40 -13.93 3.47
C ARG A 148 -15.55 -14.21 2.25
N GLU A 149 -16.15 -14.21 1.07
CA GLU A 149 -15.52 -14.66 -0.16
C GLU A 149 -15.79 -13.68 -1.30
N ALA A 150 -14.73 -13.25 -1.97
CA ALA A 150 -14.81 -12.51 -3.22
C ALA A 150 -13.90 -13.17 -4.27
N SER A 151 -14.27 -13.14 -5.55
CA SER A 151 -13.27 -13.43 -6.59
C SER A 151 -12.53 -12.17 -7.00
N TYR A 152 -13.26 -11.14 -7.41
CA TYR A 152 -12.74 -9.81 -7.69
C TYR A 152 -13.31 -8.83 -6.67
N PHE A 153 -12.44 -8.06 -6.03
CA PHE A 153 -12.79 -7.00 -5.10
C PHE A 153 -12.01 -5.74 -5.51
N TYR A 154 -12.71 -4.81 -6.16
CA TYR A 154 -12.18 -3.57 -6.68
C TYR A 154 -12.83 -2.39 -5.96
N LEU A 155 -12.01 -1.56 -5.33
CA LEU A 155 -12.43 -0.39 -4.58
C LEU A 155 -11.66 0.83 -5.06
N ALA A 156 -12.27 1.71 -5.85
CA ALA A 156 -11.71 3.01 -6.21
C ALA A 156 -12.54 4.15 -5.65
N GLY A 157 -11.90 5.04 -4.92
CA GLY A 157 -12.50 6.27 -4.37
C GLY A 157 -12.07 6.58 -2.95
N GLY A 158 -12.58 7.68 -2.42
CA GLY A 158 -12.40 8.04 -1.01
C GLY A 158 -13.49 7.40 -0.15
N PHE A 159 -13.11 6.68 0.91
CA PHE A 159 -14.06 6.12 1.87
C PHE A 159 -13.74 6.62 3.27
N SER A 160 -14.75 7.14 3.98
CA SER A 160 -14.60 7.49 5.39
C SER A 160 -14.60 6.24 6.28
N SER A 161 -15.40 5.23 5.93
CA SER A 161 -15.46 3.94 6.62
C SER A 161 -15.70 2.79 5.64
N VAL A 162 -14.92 1.71 5.81
CA VAL A 162 -15.09 0.45 5.07
C VAL A 162 -15.11 -0.70 6.06
N ASN A 163 -16.23 -1.42 6.12
CA ASN A 163 -16.40 -2.62 6.92
C ASN A 163 -16.41 -3.86 6.03
N VAL A 164 -15.33 -4.62 6.10
CA VAL A 164 -15.10 -5.89 5.38
C VAL A 164 -14.52 -6.92 6.35
N ASP A 165 -14.93 -6.84 7.63
CA ASP A 165 -14.27 -7.53 8.73
C ASP A 165 -14.27 -9.06 8.61
N SER A 166 -15.26 -9.61 7.92
CA SER A 166 -15.38 -11.05 7.70
C SER A 166 -14.65 -11.56 6.46
N LEU A 167 -14.08 -10.71 5.60
CA LEU A 167 -13.53 -11.14 4.31
C LEU A 167 -12.33 -12.04 4.56
N ARG A 168 -12.44 -13.32 4.16
CA ARG A 168 -11.42 -14.36 4.41
C ARG A 168 -10.58 -14.65 3.18
N SER A 169 -11.18 -14.58 2.00
CA SER A 169 -10.53 -14.98 0.75
C SER A 169 -10.89 -14.05 -0.41
N VAL A 170 -9.87 -13.61 -1.15
CA VAL A 170 -10.01 -12.99 -2.47
C VAL A 170 -9.30 -13.85 -3.51
N SER A 171 -10.08 -14.58 -4.33
CA SER A 171 -9.54 -15.64 -5.20
C SER A 171 -8.87 -15.14 -6.48
N ARG A 172 -9.11 -13.88 -6.89
CA ARG A 172 -8.50 -13.23 -8.05
C ARG A 172 -7.87 -11.90 -7.66
N PHE A 173 -8.57 -10.77 -7.79
CA PHE A 173 -7.96 -9.44 -7.62
C PHE A 173 -8.51 -8.73 -6.39
N LEU A 174 -7.61 -8.32 -5.49
CA LEU A 174 -7.88 -7.33 -4.45
C LEU A 174 -7.21 -6.02 -4.87
N ASP A 175 -7.99 -5.15 -5.51
CA ASP A 175 -7.51 -3.91 -6.09
C ASP A 175 -8.12 -2.72 -5.34
N ILE A 176 -7.27 -1.84 -4.82
CA ILE A 176 -7.65 -0.74 -3.96
C ILE A 176 -6.97 0.53 -4.49
N TYR A 177 -7.79 1.49 -4.88
CA TYR A 177 -7.36 2.79 -5.35
C TYR A 177 -7.92 3.86 -4.41
N GLY A 178 -7.01 4.50 -3.66
CA GLY A 178 -7.35 5.64 -2.83
C GLY A 178 -7.74 6.87 -3.66
N PRO A 179 -8.11 7.97 -2.98
CA PRO A 179 -8.37 9.24 -3.67
C PRO A 179 -7.13 9.67 -4.47
N GLU A 180 -7.35 10.52 -5.49
CA GLU A 180 -6.34 11.08 -6.43
C GLU A 180 -5.90 10.18 -7.61
N VAL A 181 -6.16 8.85 -7.59
CA VAL A 181 -5.78 8.01 -8.76
C VAL A 181 -6.68 8.34 -9.95
N GLY A 182 -6.12 9.03 -10.95
CA GLY A 182 -6.79 9.43 -12.18
C GLY A 182 -7.71 10.64 -12.07
N ALA A 183 -7.70 11.36 -10.94
CA ALA A 183 -8.48 12.58 -10.76
C ALA A 183 -7.63 13.82 -11.10
N GLU A 184 -8.09 14.64 -12.04
CA GLU A 184 -7.49 15.96 -12.37
C GLU A 184 -7.82 17.04 -11.31
N ARG A 185 -8.50 16.67 -10.22
CA ARG A 185 -8.91 17.60 -9.16
C ARG A 185 -8.04 17.39 -7.92
N GLU A 186 -7.69 18.51 -7.29
CA GLU A 186 -7.13 18.58 -5.93
C GLU A 186 -8.12 17.99 -4.93
N ASP A 187 -8.17 16.66 -4.84
CA ASP A 187 -9.04 15.98 -3.90
C ASP A 187 -8.41 16.04 -2.49
N THR A 188 -9.05 16.83 -1.63
CA THR A 188 -8.72 17.05 -0.21
C THR A 188 -9.10 15.86 0.69
N GLY A 189 -9.57 14.75 0.11
CA GLY A 189 -9.94 13.54 0.83
C GLY A 189 -8.86 13.06 1.83
N LYS A 190 -9.30 12.50 2.96
CA LYS A 190 -8.38 11.93 3.95
C LYS A 190 -7.67 10.70 3.35
N PRO A 191 -6.39 10.45 3.69
CA PRO A 191 -5.72 9.24 3.27
C PRO A 191 -6.49 7.99 3.67
N LEU A 192 -6.71 7.08 2.72
CA LEU A 192 -7.49 5.88 2.93
C LEU A 192 -6.83 4.97 3.99
N ARG A 193 -7.68 4.36 4.82
CA ARG A 193 -7.27 3.46 5.90
C ARG A 193 -8.13 2.21 5.82
N LEU A 194 -7.50 1.07 5.55
CA LEU A 194 -8.21 -0.21 5.44
C LEU A 194 -7.61 -1.25 6.36
N THR A 195 -8.49 -2.05 6.94
CA THR A 195 -8.12 -3.22 7.74
C THR A 195 -8.97 -4.39 7.26
N PHE A 196 -8.32 -5.52 6.98
CA PHE A 196 -8.97 -6.78 6.64
C PHE A 196 -8.62 -7.81 7.73
N PRO A 197 -9.31 -7.76 8.89
CA PRO A 197 -8.91 -8.51 10.09
C PRO A 197 -9.05 -10.03 9.95
N SER A 198 -9.88 -10.50 9.02
CA SER A 198 -10.12 -11.93 8.77
C SER A 198 -9.49 -12.47 7.49
N LEU A 199 -8.84 -11.63 6.68
CA LEU A 199 -8.33 -12.04 5.37
C LEU A 199 -7.13 -12.96 5.56
N VAL A 200 -7.23 -14.18 5.03
CA VAL A 200 -6.22 -15.24 5.12
C VAL A 200 -5.51 -15.43 3.79
N TYR A 201 -6.24 -15.27 2.69
CA TYR A 201 -5.77 -15.52 1.33
C TYR A 201 -6.14 -14.38 0.40
N ALA A 202 -5.18 -13.91 -0.39
CA ALA A 202 -5.43 -13.06 -1.55
C ALA A 202 -4.56 -13.51 -2.72
N TYR A 203 -5.17 -13.67 -3.90
CA TYR A 203 -4.41 -14.07 -5.10
C TYR A 203 -3.52 -12.92 -5.61
N ARG A 204 -4.04 -11.70 -5.62
CA ARG A 204 -3.29 -10.48 -6.00
C ARG A 204 -3.68 -9.35 -5.06
N LEU A 205 -2.73 -8.47 -4.79
CA LEU A 205 -2.96 -7.23 -4.05
C LEU A 205 -2.39 -6.04 -4.81
N LEU A 206 -3.27 -5.16 -5.28
CA LEU A 206 -2.89 -3.86 -5.82
C LEU A 206 -3.45 -2.76 -4.92
N VAL A 207 -2.57 -1.89 -4.44
CA VAL A 207 -2.93 -0.73 -3.64
C VAL A 207 -2.25 0.48 -4.24
N GLU A 208 -3.00 1.51 -4.63
CA GLU A 208 -2.45 2.74 -5.18
C GLU A 208 -3.20 3.98 -4.69
N GLY A 209 -2.49 5.11 -4.53
CA GLY A 209 -3.08 6.41 -4.17
C GLY A 209 -2.68 6.91 -2.78
N ARG A 210 -3.46 7.83 -2.21
CA ARG A 210 -3.20 8.39 -0.87
C ARG A 210 -3.64 7.41 0.22
N ILE A 211 -2.74 6.55 0.66
CA ILE A 211 -3.01 5.46 1.60
C ILE A 211 -2.15 5.64 2.87
N SER A 212 -2.79 5.77 4.03
CA SER A 212 -2.05 5.87 5.30
C SER A 212 -1.92 4.55 6.06
N LYS A 213 -2.84 3.59 5.83
CA LYS A 213 -2.80 2.28 6.50
C LYS A 213 -3.44 1.18 5.66
N ILE A 214 -2.72 0.07 5.50
CA ILE A 214 -3.29 -1.23 5.13
C ILE A 214 -2.84 -2.25 6.18
N SER A 215 -3.80 -2.99 6.76
CA SER A 215 -3.50 -4.02 7.74
C SER A 215 -4.29 -5.29 7.46
N MET A 216 -3.58 -6.41 7.33
CA MET A 216 -4.16 -7.72 7.09
C MET A 216 -3.52 -8.73 8.07
N PRO A 217 -3.88 -8.67 9.36
CA PRO A 217 -3.15 -9.36 10.42
C PRO A 217 -3.17 -10.90 10.31
N LYS A 218 -4.16 -11.47 9.62
CA LYS A 218 -4.29 -12.92 9.42
C LYS A 218 -3.90 -13.38 8.02
N LEU A 219 -3.40 -12.48 7.16
CA LEU A 219 -3.04 -12.84 5.79
C LEU A 219 -1.83 -13.78 5.83
N GLU A 220 -2.02 -15.02 5.41
CA GLU A 220 -0.97 -16.03 5.42
C GLU A 220 -0.37 -16.25 4.03
N PHE A 221 -1.19 -16.09 2.99
CA PHE A 221 -0.83 -16.36 1.61
C PHE A 221 -1.21 -15.19 0.70
N LEU A 222 -0.22 -14.76 -0.09
CA LEU A 222 -0.39 -13.71 -1.07
C LEU A 222 0.31 -14.10 -2.38
N GLY A 223 -0.48 -14.23 -3.46
CA GLY A 223 0.00 -14.61 -4.80
C GLY A 223 -0.70 -15.84 -5.40
N ARG A 224 -0.11 -16.49 -6.41
CA ARG A 224 -0.65 -17.63 -7.15
C ARG A 224 -0.37 -18.99 -6.48
N ASP A 225 -1.38 -19.88 -6.42
CA ASP A 225 -1.15 -21.33 -6.38
C ASP A 225 -0.87 -21.86 -7.80
N HIS A 226 0.41 -21.85 -8.22
CA HIS A 226 1.09 -22.52 -9.34
C HIS A 226 0.38 -22.95 -10.66
N ARG A 227 -0.83 -22.50 -11.04
CA ARG A 227 -1.58 -23.16 -12.14
C ARG A 227 -2.00 -22.34 -13.37
N ASP A 228 -2.13 -21.02 -13.32
CA ASP A 228 -2.71 -20.27 -14.45
C ASP A 228 -1.79 -19.14 -14.95
N GLY A 229 -1.15 -19.31 -16.10
CA GLY A 229 -0.30 -18.28 -16.72
C GLY A 229 -1.10 -17.13 -17.33
N GLY A 230 -1.06 -15.94 -16.73
CA GLY A 230 -1.60 -14.72 -17.33
C GLY A 230 -1.55 -13.49 -16.41
N TYR A 231 -0.94 -12.41 -16.92
CA TYR A 231 -0.72 -11.07 -16.31
C TYR A 231 0.11 -11.04 -15.01
N SER A 232 0.92 -9.98 -14.84
CA SER A 232 1.96 -9.91 -13.81
C SER A 232 1.38 -10.05 -12.40
N ASP A 233 1.76 -11.15 -11.74
CA ASP A 233 1.31 -11.57 -10.40
C ASP A 233 1.94 -10.68 -9.32
N ASP A 234 1.60 -9.40 -9.33
CA ASP A 234 2.30 -8.39 -8.54
C ASP A 234 1.49 -8.04 -7.29
N VAL A 235 2.10 -8.28 -6.13
CA VAL A 235 1.79 -7.48 -4.95
C VAL A 235 2.40 -6.11 -5.19
N MET A 236 1.55 -5.10 -5.33
CA MET A 236 1.99 -3.77 -5.67
C MET A 236 1.31 -2.76 -4.78
N ILE A 237 2.12 -2.06 -3.98
CA ILE A 237 1.66 -1.00 -3.09
C ILE A 237 2.38 0.28 -3.48
N ARG A 238 1.62 1.28 -3.94
CA ARG A 238 2.11 2.61 -4.30
C ARG A 238 1.36 3.67 -3.51
N THR A 239 1.96 4.14 -2.44
CA THR A 239 1.39 5.25 -1.68
C THR A 239 1.94 6.58 -2.17
N LYS A 240 1.15 7.64 -2.04
CA LYS A 240 1.51 9.02 -2.39
C LYS A 240 1.34 9.94 -1.19
N GLU A 241 2.19 10.97 -1.13
CA GLU A 241 2.18 12.11 -0.19
C GLU A 241 2.33 11.77 1.31
N THR A 242 1.48 10.89 1.85
CA THR A 242 1.41 10.55 3.26
C THR A 242 2.17 9.25 3.56
N PRO A 243 3.10 9.25 4.55
CA PRO A 243 3.77 8.03 4.98
C PRO A 243 2.80 6.91 5.38
N GLY A 244 2.76 5.84 4.58
CA GLY A 244 1.87 4.70 4.75
C GLY A 244 2.42 3.64 5.72
N SER A 245 1.54 3.03 6.52
CA SER A 245 1.87 1.89 7.39
C SER A 245 1.24 0.61 6.84
N PHE A 246 2.06 -0.38 6.51
CA PHE A 246 1.63 -1.64 5.90
C PHE A 246 1.98 -2.80 6.83
N SER A 247 1.01 -3.63 7.21
CA SER A 247 1.19 -4.69 8.21
C SER A 247 0.54 -6.00 7.78
N PHE A 248 1.39 -7.02 7.65
CA PHE A 248 1.11 -8.39 7.25
C PHE A 248 1.87 -9.39 8.17
N PRO A 249 1.66 -9.32 9.50
CA PRO A 249 2.49 -10.03 10.49
C PRO A 249 2.42 -11.55 10.36
N SER A 250 1.31 -12.11 9.83
CA SER A 250 1.12 -13.55 9.65
C SER A 250 1.50 -14.06 8.25
N LEU A 251 2.04 -13.19 7.39
CA LEU A 251 2.36 -13.55 6.01
C LEU A 251 3.52 -14.54 5.97
N LYS A 252 3.25 -15.74 5.46
CA LYS A 252 4.21 -16.85 5.38
C LYS A 252 4.68 -17.07 3.95
N ASN A 253 3.75 -16.94 3.00
CA ASN A 253 3.95 -17.32 1.62
C ASN A 253 3.70 -16.14 0.69
N LEU A 254 4.72 -15.81 -0.09
CA LEU A 254 4.68 -14.87 -1.19
C LEU A 254 5.00 -15.59 -2.49
N THR A 255 4.23 -15.33 -3.53
CA THR A 255 4.51 -15.78 -4.89
C THR A 255 4.35 -14.61 -5.87
N GLY A 256 4.93 -14.71 -7.06
CA GLY A 256 4.93 -13.62 -8.05
C GLY A 256 6.00 -12.57 -7.77
N SER A 257 5.63 -11.30 -7.73
CA SER A 257 6.52 -10.20 -7.35
C SER A 257 5.97 -9.40 -6.17
N PHE A 258 6.86 -8.82 -5.37
CA PHE A 258 6.48 -7.99 -4.23
C PHE A 258 7.10 -6.60 -4.35
N SER A 259 6.29 -5.59 -4.63
CA SER A 259 6.72 -4.21 -4.86
C SER A 259 5.99 -3.25 -3.92
N VAL A 260 6.74 -2.52 -3.11
CA VAL A 260 6.21 -1.46 -2.23
C VAL A 260 6.96 -0.17 -2.49
N SER A 261 6.27 0.91 -2.84
CA SER A 261 6.89 2.19 -3.13
C SER A 261 6.10 3.40 -2.62
N GLY A 262 6.81 4.48 -2.34
CA GLY A 262 6.24 5.78 -1.91
C GLY A 262 6.79 6.21 -0.55
N PRO A 263 6.15 7.19 0.13
CA PRO A 263 6.48 7.48 1.52
C PRO A 263 6.01 6.31 2.42
N ILE A 264 6.96 5.54 2.95
CA ILE A 264 6.66 4.37 3.80
C ILE A 264 7.06 4.70 5.24
N LYS A 265 6.10 4.59 6.17
CA LYS A 265 6.35 4.73 7.61
C LYS A 265 6.80 3.42 8.25
N SER A 266 6.14 2.32 7.89
CA SER A 266 6.45 1.00 8.43
C SER A 266 5.99 -0.10 7.49
N LEU A 267 6.77 -1.17 7.43
CA LEU A 267 6.40 -2.43 6.79
C LEU A 267 6.62 -3.57 7.79
N ASP A 268 5.55 -4.28 8.14
CA ASP A 268 5.60 -5.44 9.02
C ASP A 268 5.27 -6.71 8.22
N VAL A 269 6.27 -7.58 8.10
CA VAL A 269 6.19 -8.90 7.47
C VAL A 269 6.86 -9.93 8.38
N SER A 270 6.59 -9.85 9.68
CA SER A 270 7.35 -10.52 10.73
C SER A 270 7.37 -12.06 10.64
N SER A 271 6.38 -12.69 10.02
CA SER A 271 6.36 -14.16 9.81
C SER A 271 6.98 -14.63 8.49
N LEU A 272 7.45 -13.71 7.65
CA LEU A 272 8.00 -14.05 6.34
C LEU A 272 9.44 -14.57 6.51
N GLN A 273 9.58 -15.88 6.68
CA GLN A 273 10.89 -16.53 6.89
C GLN A 273 11.60 -16.91 5.59
N SER A 274 10.89 -17.02 4.48
CA SER A 274 11.47 -17.37 3.20
C SER A 274 10.73 -16.64 2.09
N SER A 275 11.47 -16.20 1.08
CA SER A 275 10.92 -15.58 -0.12
C SER A 275 11.63 -16.13 -1.34
N THR A 276 10.85 -16.71 -2.26
CA THR A 276 11.32 -17.15 -3.58
C THR A 276 11.04 -16.11 -4.66
N VAL A 277 10.53 -14.94 -4.27
CA VAL A 277 10.07 -13.90 -5.19
C VAL A 277 11.07 -12.76 -5.29
N TYR A 278 10.99 -12.03 -6.39
CA TYR A 278 11.67 -10.74 -6.50
C TYR A 278 10.94 -9.70 -5.65
N MET A 279 11.65 -9.18 -4.65
CA MET A 279 11.16 -8.12 -3.77
C MET A 279 11.76 -6.77 -4.18
N LYS A 280 10.93 -5.73 -4.27
CA LYS A 280 11.33 -4.37 -4.58
C LYS A 280 10.71 -3.41 -3.56
N LEU A 281 11.53 -2.64 -2.86
CA LEU A 281 11.05 -1.67 -1.89
C LEU A 281 11.70 -0.31 -2.12
N GLY A 282 10.88 0.72 -2.28
CA GLY A 282 11.32 2.08 -2.58
C GLY A 282 10.68 3.10 -1.65
N THR A 283 11.43 3.69 -0.72
CA THR A 283 10.85 4.66 0.22
C THR A 283 11.32 6.10 -0.04
N THR A 284 10.41 7.06 0.02
CA THR A 284 10.75 8.51 0.04
C THR A 284 10.74 9.09 1.46
N SER A 285 10.38 8.30 2.47
CA SER A 285 10.44 8.66 3.89
C SER A 285 11.46 7.81 4.64
N PRO A 286 12.13 8.36 5.69
CA PRO A 286 13.05 7.59 6.50
C PRO A 286 12.42 6.29 7.02
N LEU A 287 13.04 5.16 6.67
CA LEU A 287 12.53 3.82 7.00
C LEU A 287 13.60 2.98 7.70
N ASN A 288 13.21 2.39 8.83
CA ASN A 288 13.93 1.29 9.46
C ASN A 288 13.32 -0.04 9.00
N LEU A 289 14.13 -0.88 8.36
CA LEU A 289 13.68 -2.13 7.78
C LEU A 289 14.39 -3.30 8.46
N THR A 290 13.62 -4.22 9.04
CA THR A 290 14.11 -5.51 9.54
C THR A 290 13.33 -6.62 8.87
N LEU A 291 14.02 -7.48 8.12
CA LEU A 291 13.41 -8.59 7.41
C LEU A 291 13.86 -9.92 8.04
N PRO A 292 12.96 -10.72 8.64
CA PRO A 292 13.30 -11.95 9.36
C PRO A 292 13.54 -13.14 8.43
N LEU A 293 13.99 -12.88 7.20
CA LEU A 293 14.20 -13.85 6.15
C LEU A 293 15.40 -14.74 6.48
N ARG A 294 15.23 -16.06 6.36
CA ARG A 294 16.29 -17.07 6.35
C ARG A 294 16.78 -17.36 4.95
N LYS A 295 15.87 -17.33 3.97
CA LYS A 295 16.13 -17.56 2.56
C LYS A 295 15.49 -16.46 1.71
N LEU A 296 16.23 -15.96 0.72
CA LEU A 296 15.77 -14.87 -0.14
C LEU A 296 16.31 -15.04 -1.57
N THR A 297 15.45 -15.19 -2.57
CA THR A 297 15.90 -15.16 -3.96
C THR A 297 16.50 -13.81 -4.33
N SER A 298 15.71 -12.73 -4.30
CA SER A 298 16.23 -11.41 -4.69
C SER A 298 15.48 -10.26 -4.04
N ILE A 299 16.21 -9.24 -3.60
CA ILE A 299 15.64 -7.98 -3.12
C ILE A 299 16.38 -6.76 -3.67
N THR A 300 15.62 -5.73 -4.04
CA THR A 300 16.14 -4.39 -4.34
C THR A 300 15.50 -3.37 -3.41
N LEU A 301 16.32 -2.67 -2.64
CA LEU A 301 15.93 -1.62 -1.70
C LEU A 301 16.46 -0.28 -2.21
N TYR A 302 15.62 0.75 -2.28
CA TYR A 302 16.06 2.09 -2.68
C TYR A 302 15.37 3.22 -1.91
N GLY A 303 16.04 4.37 -1.84
CA GLY A 303 15.50 5.61 -1.29
C GLY A 303 15.98 5.89 0.14
N THR A 304 15.11 6.45 0.98
CA THR A 304 15.49 7.01 2.29
C THR A 304 15.51 5.95 3.38
N LEU A 305 16.56 5.13 3.43
CA LEU A 305 16.68 3.99 4.36
C LEU A 305 17.61 4.34 5.54
N GLU A 306 17.09 4.37 6.76
CA GLU A 306 17.89 4.63 7.97
C GLU A 306 18.66 3.39 8.42
N SER A 307 18.04 2.21 8.33
CA SER A 307 18.68 0.94 8.63
C SER A 307 18.04 -0.20 7.86
N VAL A 308 18.85 -1.19 7.48
CA VAL A 308 18.40 -2.44 6.86
C VAL A 308 19.06 -3.60 7.60
N LYS A 309 18.26 -4.54 8.10
CA LYS A 309 18.73 -5.69 8.86
C LYS A 309 18.16 -7.00 8.36
N PHE A 310 19.04 -7.98 8.19
CA PHE A 310 18.73 -9.37 7.85
C PHE A 310 19.24 -10.31 8.95
N PRO A 311 18.62 -10.32 10.14
CA PRO A 311 19.18 -10.98 11.33
C PRO A 311 19.31 -12.51 11.22
N PHE A 312 18.54 -13.15 10.34
CA PHE A 312 18.47 -14.62 10.24
C PHE A 312 18.86 -15.16 8.86
N LEU A 313 19.35 -14.30 7.96
CA LEU A 313 19.60 -14.67 6.58
C LEU A 313 20.78 -15.65 6.49
N LYS A 314 20.57 -16.72 5.73
CA LYS A 314 21.56 -17.79 5.50
C LYS A 314 21.73 -18.13 4.03
N ASP A 315 20.76 -17.81 3.18
CA ASP A 315 20.73 -18.22 1.78
C ASP A 315 20.15 -17.08 0.93
N PHE A 316 20.91 -16.58 -0.06
CA PHE A 316 20.42 -15.54 -0.97
C PHE A 316 21.09 -15.50 -2.36
N GLU A 317 20.33 -15.15 -3.40
CA GLU A 317 20.91 -14.97 -4.75
C GLU A 317 21.31 -13.54 -5.05
N SER A 318 20.48 -12.54 -4.70
CA SER A 318 20.76 -11.13 -5.01
C SER A 318 20.22 -10.15 -3.97
N ILE A 319 21.06 -9.22 -3.49
CA ILE A 319 20.63 -8.13 -2.61
C ILE A 319 21.24 -6.81 -3.09
N ASP A 320 20.39 -5.88 -3.53
CA ASP A 320 20.83 -4.54 -3.95
C ASP A 320 20.23 -3.47 -3.03
N ILE A 321 21.07 -2.66 -2.38
CA ILE A 321 20.67 -1.57 -1.49
C ILE A 321 21.19 -0.23 -2.05
N HIS A 322 20.29 0.72 -2.25
CA HIS A 322 20.59 2.07 -2.71
C HIS A 322 19.95 3.10 -1.77
N SER A 323 20.65 3.47 -0.70
CA SER A 323 20.15 4.44 0.27
C SER A 323 20.59 5.87 -0.03
N THR A 324 19.71 6.83 0.23
CA THR A 324 20.03 8.27 0.30
C THR A 324 20.49 8.72 1.69
N LEU A 325 20.49 7.81 2.67
CA LEU A 325 21.01 8.02 4.02
C LEU A 325 22.18 7.07 4.32
N PRO A 326 23.06 7.37 5.30
CA PRO A 326 24.08 6.44 5.76
C PRO A 326 23.43 5.23 6.45
N VAL A 327 23.35 4.10 5.73
CA VAL A 327 22.70 2.85 6.18
C VAL A 327 23.70 1.85 6.77
N GLY A 328 25.01 2.12 6.62
CA GLY A 328 26.09 1.27 7.10
C GLY A 328 26.52 0.22 6.07
N CYS A 329 26.75 0.61 4.82
CA CYS A 329 27.09 -0.31 3.74
C CYS A 329 28.33 -1.18 4.03
N LYS A 330 29.33 -0.65 4.76
CA LYS A 330 30.51 -1.43 5.16
C LYS A 330 30.15 -2.65 6.01
N SER A 331 29.34 -2.46 7.05
CA SER A 331 28.89 -3.55 7.92
C SER A 331 28.03 -4.55 7.17
N PHE A 332 27.14 -4.06 6.30
CA PHE A 332 26.32 -4.92 5.45
C PHE A 332 27.16 -5.81 4.54
N THR A 333 28.17 -5.23 3.87
CA THR A 333 29.03 -5.93 2.90
C THR A 333 29.81 -7.05 3.59
N THR A 334 30.38 -6.79 4.78
CA THR A 334 31.06 -7.82 5.57
C THR A 334 30.13 -8.98 5.93
N GLN A 335 28.91 -8.69 6.39
CA GLN A 335 27.92 -9.74 6.71
C GLN A 335 27.56 -10.59 5.49
N MET A 336 27.34 -9.96 4.33
CA MET A 336 26.96 -10.68 3.10
C MET A 336 28.11 -11.52 2.54
N GLU A 337 29.35 -11.03 2.65
CA GLU A 337 30.55 -11.78 2.26
C GLU A 337 30.67 -13.08 3.08
N GLU A 338 30.54 -13.00 4.41
CA GLU A 338 30.58 -14.17 5.31
C GLU A 338 29.52 -15.22 4.94
N ILE A 339 28.28 -14.79 4.68
CA ILE A 339 27.21 -15.70 4.26
C ILE A 339 27.57 -16.30 2.89
N SER A 340 28.02 -15.49 1.94
CA SER A 340 28.27 -15.92 0.56
C SER A 340 29.37 -16.98 0.44
N GLN A 341 30.37 -16.97 1.33
CA GLN A 341 31.44 -17.97 1.37
C GLN A 341 30.93 -19.37 1.75
N SER A 342 29.76 -19.46 2.39
CA SER A 342 29.12 -20.73 2.76
C SER A 342 28.16 -21.27 1.70
N LEU A 343 27.88 -20.51 0.64
CA LEU A 343 26.93 -20.88 -0.41
C LEU A 343 27.62 -21.69 -1.52
N GLU A 344 26.89 -22.64 -2.08
CA GLU A 344 27.37 -23.47 -3.20
C GLU A 344 27.38 -22.72 -4.56
N TYR A 345 26.85 -21.50 -4.58
CA TYR A 345 26.69 -20.69 -5.78
C TYR A 345 27.13 -19.24 -5.54
N LYS A 346 27.36 -18.51 -6.63
CA LYS A 346 27.79 -17.12 -6.58
C LYS A 346 26.62 -16.18 -6.29
N ALA A 347 26.49 -15.76 -5.03
CA ALA A 347 25.55 -14.71 -4.63
C ALA A 347 26.03 -13.32 -5.10
N ARG A 348 25.08 -12.41 -5.36
CA ARG A 348 25.35 -11.01 -5.70
C ARG A 348 24.85 -10.09 -4.60
N TYR A 349 25.67 -9.15 -4.19
CA TYR A 349 25.23 -8.12 -3.26
C TYR A 349 25.87 -6.77 -3.59
N ARG A 350 25.11 -5.68 -3.43
CA ARG A 350 25.58 -4.31 -3.62
C ARG A 350 24.94 -3.41 -2.58
N CYS A 351 25.72 -2.44 -2.10
CA CYS A 351 25.22 -1.40 -1.22
C CYS A 351 25.85 -0.06 -1.62
N SER A 352 25.01 0.95 -1.85
CA SER A 352 25.45 2.33 -2.04
C SER A 352 24.74 3.26 -1.06
N GLU A 353 25.50 4.14 -0.44
CA GLU A 353 25.04 5.20 0.46
C GLU A 353 25.81 6.50 0.17
N PRO A 354 25.33 7.67 0.63
CA PRO A 354 26.10 8.90 0.53
C PRO A 354 27.43 8.76 1.26
N ARG A 355 28.51 9.32 0.70
CA ARG A 355 29.81 9.35 1.38
C ARG A 355 29.64 10.09 2.71
N SER A 356 30.00 9.45 3.81
CA SER A 356 30.13 10.11 5.10
C SER A 356 31.19 11.20 4.96
N THR A 357 30.76 12.47 5.00
CA THR A 357 31.71 13.56 5.23
C THR A 357 32.21 13.40 6.66
N PRO A 358 33.53 13.29 6.90
CA PRO A 358 34.04 13.27 8.26
C PRO A 358 33.57 14.55 8.95
N SER A 359 33.00 14.41 10.15
CA SER A 359 32.54 15.55 10.95
C SER A 359 33.64 16.60 11.03
N LEU A 360 33.33 17.85 10.69
CA LEU A 360 34.26 18.99 10.65
C LEU A 360 35.09 19.14 11.96
N LEU A 361 34.56 18.64 13.08
CA LEU A 361 35.22 18.61 14.39
C LEU A 361 36.49 17.74 14.44
N GLY A 362 36.60 16.70 13.61
CA GLY A 362 37.80 15.86 13.52
C GLY A 362 38.96 16.51 12.75
N LEU A 363 38.66 17.45 11.86
CA LEU A 363 39.67 18.20 11.09
C LEU A 363 40.26 19.38 11.88
N ILE A 364 39.51 19.96 12.82
CA ILE A 364 40.02 21.04 13.68
C ILE A 364 41.07 20.49 14.67
N ALA A 365 40.96 19.24 15.10
CA ALA A 365 41.96 18.62 15.99
C ALA A 365 43.32 18.38 15.31
N ILE A 366 43.36 18.22 13.97
CA ILE A 366 44.60 17.95 13.23
C ILE A 366 45.30 19.25 12.82
N CYS A 367 44.58 20.36 12.67
CA CYS A 367 45.16 21.65 12.28
C CYS A 367 45.61 22.54 13.45
N VAL A 368 45.10 22.33 14.68
CA VAL A 368 45.48 23.18 15.83
C VAL A 368 46.76 22.70 16.53
N ILE A 369 47.05 21.39 16.51
CA ILE A 369 48.25 20.83 17.15
C ILE A 369 49.56 21.30 16.48
N PRO A 370 49.68 21.39 15.14
CA PRO A 370 50.91 21.88 14.51
C PRO A 370 51.14 23.38 14.71
N VAL A 371 50.08 24.19 14.75
CA VAL A 371 50.19 25.65 14.86
C VAL A 371 50.67 26.08 16.25
N ILE A 372 50.22 25.40 17.31
CA ILE A 372 50.70 25.67 18.68
C ILE A 372 52.17 25.25 18.85
N ALA A 373 52.59 24.13 18.25
CA ALA A 373 53.98 23.68 18.29
C ALA A 373 54.94 24.63 17.53
N ILE A 374 54.51 25.14 16.37
CA ILE A 374 55.31 26.10 15.59
C ILE A 374 55.39 27.46 16.29
N ALA A 375 54.30 27.93 16.92
CA ALA A 375 54.30 29.17 17.69
C ALA A 375 55.18 29.06 18.96
N ALA A 376 55.16 27.92 19.66
CA ALA A 376 56.01 27.66 20.82
C ALA A 376 57.50 27.57 20.44
N ALA A 377 57.83 26.92 19.32
CA ALA A 377 59.20 26.85 18.80
C ALA A 377 59.70 28.23 18.33
N GLY A 378 58.84 29.03 17.68
CA GLY A 378 59.14 30.40 17.28
C GLY A 378 59.44 31.31 18.49
N TYR A 379 58.62 31.24 19.55
CA TYR A 379 58.82 32.01 20.77
C TYR A 379 60.10 31.60 21.52
N TYR A 380 60.45 30.31 21.54
CA TYR A 380 61.67 29.83 22.19
C TYR A 380 62.94 30.26 21.43
N CYS A 381 62.89 30.29 20.09
CA CYS A 381 64.01 30.73 19.28
C CYS A 381 64.25 32.25 19.32
N THR A 382 63.19 33.07 19.38
CA THR A 382 63.35 34.53 19.48
C THR A 382 63.81 34.96 20.87
N LYS A 383 63.38 34.27 21.94
CA LYS A 383 63.89 34.54 23.29
C LYS A 383 65.39 34.25 23.41
N ARG A 384 65.87 33.14 22.85
CA ARG A 384 67.30 32.78 22.90
C ARG A 384 68.17 33.75 22.09
N LYS A 385 67.67 34.27 20.97
CA LYS A 385 68.42 35.22 20.14
C LYS A 385 68.52 36.63 20.73
N HIS A 386 67.64 36.99 21.68
CA HIS A 386 67.67 38.28 22.35
C HIS A 386 68.65 38.31 23.54
N GLU A 387 69.10 37.14 24.02
CA GLU A 387 70.10 37.02 25.09
C GLU A 387 71.55 37.01 24.54
N ASP A 388 71.75 36.69 23.26
CA ASP A 388 73.08 36.62 22.61
C ASP A 388 73.49 37.93 21.89
N MET A 389 72.63 38.96 21.89
CA MET A 389 72.77 40.16 21.04
C MET A 389 72.90 41.47 21.84
N GLU A 390 73.36 41.37 23.09
CA GLU A 390 73.69 42.52 23.95
C GLU A 390 75.22 42.64 24.21
N TYR A 391 76.07 41.88 23.51
CA TYR A 391 77.51 41.80 23.80
C TYR A 391 78.49 42.07 22.64
N GLU A 392 78.05 42.42 21.44
CA GLU A 392 78.95 42.86 20.36
C GLU A 392 78.47 44.20 19.81
N GLU A 393 78.82 45.24 20.59
CA GLU A 393 79.40 46.51 20.15
C GLU A 393 79.63 46.65 18.62
N GLU A 394 79.11 47.71 18.02
CA GLU A 394 79.97 48.84 17.66
C GLU A 394 81.01 48.49 16.58
N LYS A 395 80.66 48.75 15.29
CA LYS A 395 81.59 49.30 14.29
C LYS A 395 80.92 49.58 12.93
N VAL A 396 80.99 50.86 12.53
CA VAL A 396 81.49 51.34 11.21
C VAL A 396 80.69 50.92 9.96
N VAL A 397 79.79 51.77 9.43
CA VAL A 397 79.98 52.88 8.45
C VAL A 397 79.88 52.45 6.97
N GLU A 398 79.07 53.24 6.25
CA GLU A 398 79.03 53.57 4.81
C GLU A 398 78.05 52.90 3.80
N ARG A 399 77.49 53.83 3.01
CA ARG A 399 76.50 53.88 1.90
C ARG A 399 77.05 53.32 0.56
N PRO A 400 76.40 53.49 -0.63
CA PRO A 400 74.98 53.44 -1.05
C PRO A 400 74.71 52.78 -2.45
N LEU A 401 73.43 52.77 -2.86
CA LEU A 401 72.86 53.14 -4.19
C LEU A 401 72.72 52.16 -5.38
N LEU A 402 71.63 52.45 -6.13
CA LEU A 402 71.14 52.07 -7.48
C LEU A 402 70.32 50.76 -7.57
N SER A 403 69.00 50.74 -7.85
CA SER A 403 68.11 51.34 -8.89
C SER A 403 68.18 50.64 -10.26
N ILE A 404 67.00 50.33 -10.84
CA ILE A 404 66.57 50.22 -12.27
C ILE A 404 65.23 49.43 -12.24
N GLU A 405 64.07 50.11 -12.41
CA GLU A 405 63.25 50.29 -13.65
C GLU A 405 62.55 48.98 -14.08
N GLU A 406 61.22 48.89 -13.92
CA GLU A 406 60.15 49.33 -14.86
C GLU A 406 60.04 48.42 -16.10
N ASP A 407 58.89 47.74 -16.26
CA ASP A 407 58.06 47.92 -17.46
C ASP A 407 56.68 47.23 -17.35
N GLU A 408 55.75 47.88 -18.04
CA GLU A 408 54.29 47.80 -18.04
C GLU A 408 53.76 46.96 -19.24
N TYR A 409 52.43 46.95 -19.43
CA TYR A 409 51.59 46.46 -20.55
C TYR A 409 51.09 44.99 -20.48
N GLU A 410 49.88 44.62 -20.90
CA GLU A 410 48.57 45.25 -21.14
C GLU A 410 47.57 44.10 -21.41
N LYS A 411 46.28 44.34 -21.15
CA LYS A 411 45.10 43.50 -21.44
C LYS A 411 45.01 43.03 -22.91
N VAL A 412 44.28 41.93 -23.19
CA VAL A 412 43.14 41.87 -24.14
C VAL A 412 42.21 40.67 -23.83
N VAL A 413 40.92 40.92 -24.01
CA VAL A 413 39.72 40.08 -23.88
C VAL A 413 39.40 39.33 -25.19
N GLY A 414 38.73 38.17 -25.12
CA GLY A 414 37.61 37.90 -26.05
C GLY A 414 37.62 36.63 -26.91
N GLN A 415 36.61 35.79 -26.66
CA GLN A 415 35.75 35.06 -27.61
C GLN A 415 36.35 34.31 -28.81
N ARG A 416 36.18 32.98 -28.79
CA ARG A 416 35.22 32.29 -29.65
C ARG A 416 34.79 30.94 -29.07
#